data_AF-A0A419HCV3-F1
#
_entry.id   AF-A0A419HCV3-F1
#
_cell.length_a   1.000
_cell.length_b   1.000
_cell.length_c   1.000
_cell.angle_alpha   90.00
_cell.angle_beta   90.00
_cell.angle_gamma   90.00
#
_symmetry.space_group_name_H-M   'P 1'
#
loop_
_entity.id
_entity.type
_entity.pdbx_description
1 polymer ?
#
loop_
_entity_poly.entity_id
_entity_poly.type
_entity_poly.pdbx_seq_one_letter_code
_entity_poly.pdbx_strand_id
1 'polypeptide(L)'
;MRAMAFRRCVIVVSSVLLSLAAIAGPAAAAVQVQQIAEVDFGPSKITAEAAQSTYDDTAASLYLVSYRKAAQHWEEQDRLRLRSEGDWFWYPLTSPQGTCHFHRDGDAIIAGFLETPSAGCSPDARIQLHPDGHFVRY
;
A
#
# COMPACT_ATOMS: atom_id res chain seq x y z
N MET A 1 49.35 18.09 64.86
CA MET A 1 48.40 18.58 65.87
C MET A 1 47.14 19.06 65.16
N ARG A 2 45.97 18.57 65.60
CA ARG A 2 44.59 19.05 65.36
C ARG A 2 43.94 18.87 63.97
N ALA A 3 42.68 18.47 64.08
CA ALA A 3 41.76 17.96 63.06
C ALA A 3 41.06 19.08 62.27
N MET A 4 40.36 18.70 61.19
CA MET A 4 38.97 19.14 60.98
C MET A 4 38.28 18.27 59.92
N ALA A 5 37.24 17.57 60.38
CA ALA A 5 36.35 16.76 59.59
C ALA A 5 35.35 17.65 58.83
N PHE A 6 35.29 17.53 57.50
CA PHE A 6 34.19 18.09 56.72
C PHE A 6 33.16 17.00 56.45
N ARG A 7 32.14 16.95 57.30
CA ARG A 7 30.85 16.32 57.02
C ARG A 7 30.24 16.99 55.80
N ARG A 8 30.07 16.26 54.70
CA ARG A 8 29.27 16.71 53.55
C ARG A 8 27.97 15.91 53.50
N CYS A 9 26.88 16.67 53.49
CA CYS A 9 25.50 16.26 53.50
C CYS A 9 25.18 15.47 52.22
N VAL A 10 24.73 14.23 52.34
CA VAL A 10 24.19 13.44 51.23
C VAL A 10 22.72 13.84 51.08
N ILE A 11 22.40 14.62 50.05
CA ILE A 11 21.01 14.91 49.68
C ILE A 11 20.55 13.76 48.78
N VAL A 12 19.68 12.90 49.31
CA VAL A 12 19.00 11.84 48.55
C VAL A 12 17.84 12.48 47.79
N VAL A 13 17.99 12.65 46.48
CA VAL A 13 16.91 13.11 45.59
C VAL A 13 16.07 11.89 45.20
N SER A 14 14.94 11.69 45.89
CA SER A 14 13.95 10.68 45.52
C SER A 14 13.30 11.07 44.18
N SER A 15 13.68 10.37 43.13
CA SER A 15 13.07 10.50 41.81
C SER A 15 11.74 9.74 41.80
N VAL A 16 10.62 10.47 41.84
CA VAL A 16 9.30 9.90 41.61
C VAL A 16 9.20 9.54 40.13
N LEU A 17 9.28 8.25 39.81
CA LEU A 17 9.00 7.73 38.46
C LEU A 17 7.49 7.86 38.21
N LEU A 18 7.10 8.90 37.48
CA LEU A 18 5.74 9.01 36.94
C LEU A 18 5.65 8.07 35.72
N SER A 19 5.08 6.88 35.93
CA SER A 19 4.75 5.95 34.85
C SER A 19 3.59 6.54 34.02
N LEU A 20 3.89 7.17 32.89
CA LEU A 20 2.87 7.44 31.87
C LEU A 20 2.49 6.12 31.21
N ALA A 21 1.35 5.56 31.61
CA ALA A 21 0.69 4.50 30.86
C ALA A 21 0.19 5.12 29.54
N ALA A 22 0.90 4.85 28.44
CA ALA A 22 0.40 5.12 27.11
C ALA A 22 -0.84 4.23 26.87
N ILE A 23 -2.02 4.84 26.92
CA ILE A 23 -3.27 4.24 26.45
C ILE A 23 -3.14 4.10 24.93
N ALA A 24 -2.66 2.93 24.48
CA ALA A 24 -2.77 2.53 23.09
C ALA A 24 -4.26 2.41 22.78
N GLY A 25 -4.82 3.41 22.07
CA GLY A 25 -6.14 3.31 21.47
C GLY A 25 -6.19 2.10 20.52
N PRO A 26 -7.38 1.57 20.22
CA PRO A 26 -7.52 0.46 19.27
C PRO A 26 -6.83 0.85 17.97
N ALA A 27 -5.78 0.12 17.62
CA ALA A 27 -5.13 0.26 16.33
C ALA A 27 -6.19 -0.07 15.27
N ALA A 28 -6.53 0.90 14.42
CA ALA A 28 -7.32 0.63 13.24
C ALA A 28 -6.61 -0.50 12.48
N ALA A 29 -7.35 -1.56 12.13
CA ALA A 29 -6.80 -2.65 11.35
C ALA A 29 -6.20 -2.07 10.06
N ALA A 30 -4.91 -2.33 9.81
CA ALA A 30 -4.25 -1.83 8.62
C ALA A 30 -4.87 -2.49 7.38
N VAL A 31 -5.25 -1.68 6.39
CA VAL A 31 -5.69 -2.19 5.08
C VAL A 31 -4.54 -2.98 4.47
N GLN A 32 -4.76 -4.27 4.22
CA GLN A 32 -3.77 -5.10 3.54
C GLN A 32 -3.79 -4.78 2.05
N VAL A 33 -2.65 -4.29 1.53
CA VAL A 33 -2.44 -4.01 0.10
C VAL A 33 -1.38 -4.95 -0.45
N GLN A 34 -1.68 -5.58 -1.58
CA GLN A 34 -0.77 -6.51 -2.25
C GLN A 34 -0.62 -6.14 -3.73
N GLN A 35 0.61 -6.02 -4.20
CA GLN A 35 0.92 -5.94 -5.62
C GLN A 35 0.71 -7.30 -6.28
N ILE A 36 -0.07 -7.34 -7.36
CA ILE A 36 -0.42 -8.58 -8.08
C ILE A 36 0.11 -8.61 -9.52
N ALA A 37 0.45 -7.46 -10.10
CA ALA A 37 1.07 -7.37 -11.40
C ALA A 37 1.91 -6.10 -11.53
N GLU A 38 2.84 -6.11 -12.49
CA GLU A 38 3.70 -4.97 -12.78
C GLU A 38 4.06 -4.95 -14.27
N VAL A 39 4.23 -3.74 -14.80
CA VAL A 39 4.70 -3.52 -16.17
C VAL A 39 5.59 -2.28 -16.25
N ASP A 40 6.69 -2.40 -16.98
CA ASP A 40 7.63 -1.31 -17.21
C ASP A 40 7.29 -0.49 -18.46
N PHE A 41 7.29 0.84 -18.31
CA PHE A 41 7.18 1.79 -19.41
C PHE A 41 8.52 2.46 -19.77
N GLY A 42 9.60 2.10 -19.09
CA GLY A 42 10.94 2.68 -19.25
C GLY A 42 11.26 3.66 -18.10
N PRO A 43 10.96 4.97 -18.24
CA PRO A 43 11.11 5.93 -17.15
C PRO A 43 9.99 5.84 -16.10
N SER A 44 8.92 5.14 -16.44
CA SER A 44 7.75 4.92 -15.59
C SER A 44 7.50 3.42 -15.43
N LYS A 45 6.77 3.08 -14.37
CA LYS A 45 6.36 1.72 -14.04
C LYS A 45 4.92 1.76 -13.57
N ILE A 46 4.14 0.71 -13.87
CA ILE A 46 2.76 0.63 -13.41
C ILE A 46 2.55 -0.70 -12.70
N THR A 47 1.92 -0.64 -11.53
CA THR A 47 1.53 -1.82 -10.76
C THR A 47 0.02 -1.98 -10.74
N ALA A 48 -0.44 -3.21 -10.62
CA ALA A 48 -1.79 -3.53 -10.19
C ALA A 48 -1.74 -3.95 -8.71
N GLU A 49 -2.59 -3.33 -7.89
CA GLU A 49 -2.64 -3.55 -6.45
C GLU A 49 -4.05 -3.93 -6.01
N ALA A 50 -4.16 -5.04 -5.27
CA ALA A 50 -5.38 -5.42 -4.60
C ALA A 50 -5.34 -4.95 -3.14
N ALA A 51 -6.33 -4.18 -2.71
CA ALA A 51 -6.48 -3.72 -1.33
C ALA A 51 -7.71 -4.38 -0.70
N GLN A 52 -7.53 -5.09 0.41
CA GLN A 52 -8.62 -5.75 1.13
C GLN A 52 -9.59 -4.71 1.69
N SER A 53 -10.90 -4.99 1.62
CA SER A 53 -11.91 -4.13 2.26
C SER A 53 -11.75 -4.16 3.78
N THR A 54 -12.02 -3.01 4.42
CA THR A 54 -12.05 -2.90 5.89
C THR A 54 -13.35 -3.40 6.51
N TYR A 55 -14.38 -3.68 5.69
CA TYR A 55 -15.73 -4.03 6.16
C TYR A 55 -16.19 -5.43 5.72
N ASP A 56 -15.57 -5.99 4.68
CA ASP A 56 -15.81 -7.36 4.18
C ASP A 56 -14.47 -8.03 3.87
N ASP A 57 -14.07 -9.01 4.67
CA ASP A 57 -12.78 -9.67 4.55
C ASP A 57 -12.63 -10.52 3.27
N THR A 58 -13.75 -10.76 2.56
CA THR A 58 -13.79 -11.48 1.29
C THR A 58 -13.73 -10.56 0.06
N ALA A 59 -13.83 -9.25 0.26
CA ALA A 59 -13.82 -8.24 -0.80
C ALA A 59 -12.49 -7.50 -0.91
N ALA A 60 -12.16 -7.05 -2.13
CA ALA A 60 -11.02 -6.17 -2.38
C ALA A 60 -11.33 -5.11 -3.43
N SER A 61 -10.68 -3.96 -3.32
CA SER A 61 -10.57 -2.96 -4.39
C SER A 61 -9.35 -3.26 -5.25
N LEU A 62 -9.44 -2.99 -6.55
CA LEU A 62 -8.32 -3.07 -7.47
C LEU A 62 -7.88 -1.67 -7.91
N TYR A 63 -6.59 -1.40 -7.79
CA TYR A 63 -5.97 -0.15 -8.19
C TYR A 63 -4.90 -0.38 -9.25
N LEU A 64 -4.78 0.57 -10.17
CA LEU A 64 -3.55 0.80 -10.92
C LEU A 64 -2.79 1.95 -10.28
N VAL A 65 -1.48 1.79 -10.16
CA VAL A 65 -0.62 2.83 -9.60
C VAL A 65 0.54 3.08 -10.56
N SER A 66 0.66 4.30 -11.03
CA SER A 66 1.78 4.72 -11.86
C SER A 66 2.89 5.29 -11.00
N TYR A 67 4.11 4.93 -11.34
CA TYR A 67 5.32 5.41 -10.71
C TYR A 67 6.23 6.01 -11.76
N ARG A 68 6.97 7.04 -11.36
CA ARG A 68 8.09 7.58 -12.13
C ARG A 68 9.37 7.43 -11.35
N LYS A 69 10.46 7.14 -12.04
CA LYS A 69 11.77 7.02 -11.40
C LYS A 69 12.30 8.42 -11.07
N ALA A 70 12.44 8.75 -9.79
CA ALA A 70 13.05 9.97 -9.31
C ALA A 70 14.37 9.63 -8.61
N ALA A 71 15.50 10.05 -9.22
CA ALA A 71 16.85 9.74 -8.76
C ALA A 71 17.09 8.24 -8.47
N GLN A 72 16.84 7.79 -7.23
CA GLN A 72 17.08 6.42 -6.76
C GLN A 72 15.82 5.73 -6.21
N HIS A 73 14.66 6.37 -6.22
CA HIS A 73 13.39 5.78 -5.76
C HIS A 73 12.27 5.94 -6.80
N TRP A 74 11.22 5.15 -6.63
CA TRP A 74 9.99 5.26 -7.42
C TRP A 74 9.03 6.19 -6.69
N GLU A 75 8.54 7.22 -7.37
CA GLU A 75 7.53 8.14 -6.85
C GLU A 75 6.19 7.85 -7.50
N GLU A 76 5.15 7.60 -6.69
CA GLU A 76 3.77 7.48 -7.16
C GLU A 76 3.37 8.80 -7.87
N GLN A 77 2.84 8.69 -9.08
CA GLN A 77 2.36 9.84 -9.86
C GLN A 77 0.83 9.90 -9.86
N ASP A 78 0.18 8.74 -10.06
CA ASP A 78 -1.27 8.63 -10.07
C ASP A 78 -1.71 7.27 -9.55
N ARG A 79 -2.95 7.24 -9.05
CA ARG A 79 -3.65 6.06 -8.58
C ARG A 79 -5.06 6.06 -9.13
N LEU A 80 -5.38 5.03 -9.89
CA LEU A 80 -6.69 4.81 -10.50
C LEU A 80 -7.35 3.59 -9.87
N ARG A 81 -8.55 3.76 -9.30
CA ARG A 81 -9.38 2.63 -8.88
C ARG A 81 -10.06 2.03 -10.12
N LEU A 82 -9.70 0.81 -10.48
CA LEU A 82 -10.33 0.08 -11.60
C LEU A 82 -11.65 -0.56 -11.19
N ARG A 83 -11.74 -1.02 -9.95
CA ARG A 83 -12.89 -1.75 -9.43
C ARG A 83 -13.11 -1.42 -7.96
N SER A 84 -14.37 -1.31 -7.56
CA SER A 84 -14.75 -1.02 -6.18
C SER A 84 -15.09 -2.28 -5.38
N GLU A 85 -15.15 -2.13 -4.06
CA GLU A 85 -15.62 -3.18 -3.16
C GLU A 85 -17.09 -3.50 -3.50
N GLY A 86 -17.38 -4.79 -3.74
CA GLY A 86 -18.72 -5.26 -4.13
C GLY A 86 -18.88 -5.63 -5.60
N ASP A 87 -17.94 -5.24 -6.47
CA ASP A 87 -17.97 -5.59 -7.89
C ASP A 87 -17.41 -7.00 -8.18
N TRP A 88 -17.50 -7.95 -7.24
CA TRP A 88 -17.03 -9.35 -7.35
C TRP A 88 -15.52 -9.50 -7.62
N PHE A 89 -14.72 -9.52 -6.55
CA PHE A 89 -13.33 -10.01 -6.55
C PHE A 89 -13.18 -10.93 -5.33
N TRP A 90 -13.22 -12.25 -5.54
CA TRP A 90 -13.20 -13.24 -4.46
C TRP A 90 -11.76 -13.43 -3.95
N TYR A 91 -11.54 -13.15 -2.68
CA TYR A 91 -10.34 -13.58 -1.94
C TYR A 91 -10.28 -15.14 -1.84
N PRO A 92 -9.11 -15.81 -1.97
CA PRO A 92 -7.74 -15.31 -2.00
C PRO A 92 -7.15 -15.24 -3.43
N LEU A 93 -7.76 -14.44 -4.31
CA LEU A 93 -7.22 -14.13 -5.63
C LEU A 93 -6.41 -12.82 -5.66
N THR A 94 -6.07 -12.25 -4.50
CA THR A 94 -5.11 -11.14 -4.35
C THR A 94 -3.66 -11.56 -4.61
N SER A 95 -3.44 -12.70 -5.27
CA SER A 95 -2.12 -13.17 -5.69
C SER A 95 -1.90 -12.87 -7.17
N PRO A 96 -0.66 -12.96 -7.67
CA PRO A 96 -0.39 -12.82 -9.10
C PRO A 96 -1.21 -13.76 -10.00
N GLN A 97 -1.74 -14.87 -9.47
CA GLN A 97 -2.62 -15.78 -10.21
C GLN A 97 -4.00 -15.19 -10.53
N GLY A 98 -4.42 -14.12 -9.84
CA GLY A 98 -5.63 -13.36 -10.15
C GLY A 98 -5.48 -12.46 -11.38
N THR A 99 -4.28 -12.35 -11.95
CA THR A 99 -4.00 -11.55 -13.15
C THR A 99 -4.03 -12.45 -14.38
N CYS A 100 -4.97 -12.22 -15.30
CA CYS A 100 -5.04 -12.95 -16.57
C CYS A 100 -4.17 -12.29 -17.64
N HIS A 101 -4.34 -10.98 -17.79
CA HIS A 101 -3.62 -10.16 -18.74
C HIS A 101 -3.14 -8.90 -18.03
N PHE A 102 -1.85 -8.60 -18.12
CA PHE A 102 -1.31 -7.33 -17.66
C PHE A 102 -0.06 -7.02 -18.47
N HIS A 103 -0.24 -6.22 -19.51
CA HIS A 103 0.87 -5.91 -20.40
C HIS A 103 0.72 -4.52 -21.02
N ARG A 104 1.84 -4.01 -21.49
CA ARG A 104 1.92 -2.74 -22.19
C ARG A 104 1.54 -2.93 -23.66
N ASP A 105 0.73 -2.01 -24.17
CA ASP A 105 0.45 -1.84 -25.59
C ASP A 105 0.57 -0.36 -25.96
N GLY A 106 1.73 0.03 -26.51
CA GLY A 106 2.05 1.43 -26.83
C GLY A 106 2.15 2.31 -25.57
N ASP A 107 1.24 3.27 -25.47
CA ASP A 107 1.01 4.17 -24.34
C ASP A 107 -0.13 3.71 -23.41
N ALA A 108 -0.68 2.53 -23.66
CA ALA A 108 -1.75 1.95 -22.86
C ALA A 108 -1.31 0.68 -22.13
N ILE A 109 -2.09 0.32 -21.12
CA ILE A 109 -2.06 -0.97 -20.45
C ILE A 109 -3.30 -1.74 -20.85
N ILE A 110 -3.10 -3.01 -21.18
CA ILE A 110 -4.17 -4.00 -21.28
C ILE A 110 -4.18 -4.80 -19.98
N ALA A 111 -5.29 -4.73 -19.26
CA ALA A 111 -5.46 -5.35 -17.96
C ALA A 111 -6.75 -6.18 -17.91
N GLY A 112 -6.63 -7.45 -17.54
CA GLY A 112 -7.72 -8.39 -17.35
C GLY A 112 -7.45 -9.26 -16.12
N PHE A 113 -8.46 -9.44 -15.28
CA PHE A 113 -8.33 -10.08 -13.97
C PHE A 113 -9.34 -11.20 -13.81
N LEU A 114 -9.00 -12.23 -13.04
CA LEU A 114 -9.90 -13.35 -12.76
C LEU A 114 -11.07 -12.85 -11.91
N GLU A 115 -12.31 -13.00 -12.40
CA GLU A 115 -13.51 -12.60 -11.65
C GLU A 115 -13.92 -13.70 -10.68
N THR A 116 -14.07 -14.92 -11.20
CA THR A 116 -14.24 -16.14 -10.41
C THR A 116 -13.59 -17.32 -11.15
N PRO A 117 -13.24 -18.42 -10.46
CA PRO A 117 -12.68 -19.60 -11.13
C PRO A 117 -13.59 -20.20 -12.21
N SER A 118 -14.91 -20.06 -12.09
CA SER A 118 -15.88 -20.59 -13.06
C SER A 118 -16.24 -19.60 -14.17
N ALA A 119 -16.29 -18.29 -13.89
CA ALA A 119 -16.55 -17.26 -14.89
C ALA A 119 -15.32 -16.95 -15.75
N GLY A 120 -14.12 -17.16 -15.21
CA GLY A 120 -12.87 -16.86 -15.90
C GLY A 120 -12.48 -15.38 -15.78
N CYS A 121 -11.79 -14.89 -16.81
CA CYS A 121 -11.20 -13.55 -16.84
C CYS A 121 -12.23 -12.50 -17.22
N SER A 122 -12.11 -11.32 -16.61
CA SER A 122 -12.84 -10.13 -17.01
C SER A 122 -12.49 -9.75 -18.45
N PRO A 123 -13.36 -8.99 -19.14
CA PRO A 123 -12.97 -8.30 -20.36
C PRO A 123 -11.72 -7.44 -20.14
N ASP A 124 -10.93 -7.25 -21.20
CA ASP A 124 -9.74 -6.41 -21.17
C ASP A 124 -10.13 -4.95 -20.97
N ALA A 125 -9.62 -4.35 -19.88
CA ALA A 125 -9.58 -2.91 -19.72
C ALA A 125 -8.36 -2.37 -20.45
N ARG A 126 -8.58 -1.42 -21.36
CA ARG A 126 -7.52 -0.62 -21.97
C ARG A 126 -7.43 0.73 -21.26
N ILE A 127 -6.34 0.95 -20.53
CA ILE A 127 -6.11 2.19 -19.78
C ILE A 127 -4.96 2.95 -20.44
N GLN A 128 -5.21 4.17 -20.91
CA GLN A 128 -4.15 5.02 -21.46
C GLN A 128 -3.37 5.74 -20.35
N LEU A 129 -2.06 5.85 -20.54
CA LEU A 129 -1.15 6.61 -19.69
C LEU A 129 -0.70 7.86 -20.43
N HIS A 130 -0.97 9.03 -19.85
CA HIS A 130 -0.43 10.28 -20.38
C HIS A 130 1.08 10.35 -20.12
N PRO A 131 1.88 11.02 -20.99
CA PRO A 131 3.33 11.12 -20.82
C PRO A 131 3.83 11.76 -19.50
N ASP A 132 2.97 12.46 -18.78
CA ASP A 132 3.27 13.02 -17.46
C ASP A 132 3.18 11.97 -16.33
N GLY A 133 2.64 10.78 -16.62
CA GLY A 133 2.48 9.68 -15.68
C GLY A 133 1.06 9.51 -15.15
N HIS A 134 0.09 10.35 -15.56
CA HIS A 134 -1.29 10.24 -15.11
C HIS A 134 -2.13 9.30 -16.00
N PHE A 135 -3.08 8.59 -15.41
CA PHE A 135 -4.02 7.78 -16.16
C PHE A 135 -5.07 8.68 -16.83
N VAL A 136 -5.38 8.41 -18.09
CA VAL A 136 -6.48 9.10 -18.80
C VAL A 136 -7.81 8.58 -18.27
N ARG A 137 -8.68 9.48 -17.81
CA ARG A 137 -10.02 9.20 -17.28
C ARG A 137 -11.05 9.68 -18.29
N TYR A 138 -11.99 8.81 -18.67
CA TYR A 138 -13.08 9.10 -19.63
C TYR A 138 -14.40 9.32 -18.90
#